data_AF-A0A7X3XWT7-F1
#
_entry.id   AF-A0A7X3XWT7-F1
#
_cell.length_a   1.000
_cell.length_b   1.000
_cell.length_c   1.000
_cell.angle_alpha   90.00
_cell.angle_beta   90.00
_cell.angle_gamma   90.00
#
_symmetry.space_group_name_H-M   'P 1'
#
loop_
_entity.id
_entity.type
_entity.pdbx_description
1 polymer ?
#
loop_
_entity_poly.entity_id
_entity_poly.type
_entity_poly.pdbx_seq_one_letter_code
_entity_poly.pdbx_strand_id
1 'polypeptide(L)'
;VEVVLDGGERIEVQPDWILDCTGRAGLLARRYRVPESEAPTLAVVRRYRNDSGWGNVEATHALVESFGRGWAWSVPTSETERHVAVMLDPQLHAVMEGAADLSAAFEAEIANTALMHSIATPAVPVGDAWAVTASMYTSSRFASGRALLVGDAASFADPMSSYGVKKALASAWLAAVTVNTAIRTPELAGTAADFYSRREHAMYESLREGLATQVAGTGLGGEDAEDTGGSATAGRGAGVRDDAFWDRRSRWLADRPEAATDANSPDGPSAEALRDDPDVRTAFHALRLGSGRLRVGLRDTVDRPLVIGNRIRIAPALVTPRFPRGARYFRDVDLLRVVHLATGSVNPGALYESYSEWAAREDLPPVDLANFIGVVALLIADGVLVPGRGA
;
A
#
# COMPACT_ATOMS: atom_id res chain seq x y z
N VAL A 1 5.74 -29.72 15.84
CA VAL A 1 6.57 -28.50 15.77
C VAL A 1 7.23 -28.35 17.13
N GLU A 2 8.55 -28.33 17.18
CA GLU A 2 9.27 -28.05 18.43
C GLU A 2 9.29 -26.53 18.65
N VAL A 3 8.84 -26.08 19.82
CA VAL A 3 8.88 -24.68 20.24
C VAL A 3 9.81 -24.59 21.44
N VAL A 4 10.78 -23.69 21.36
CA VAL A 4 11.67 -23.37 22.48
C VAL A 4 11.10 -22.16 23.20
N LEU A 5 10.67 -22.35 24.44
CA LEU A 5 10.13 -21.30 25.30
C LEU A 5 11.26 -20.44 25.88
N ASP A 6 10.89 -19.28 26.42
CA ASP A 6 11.80 -18.47 27.21
C ASP A 6 12.27 -19.27 28.45
N GLY A 7 13.58 -19.40 28.63
CA GLY A 7 14.18 -20.33 29.62
C GLY A 7 14.69 -21.66 29.04
N GLY A 8 14.52 -21.92 27.73
CA GLY A 8 15.12 -23.05 27.03
C GLY A 8 14.34 -24.37 27.12
N GLU A 9 13.19 -24.37 27.79
CA GLU A 9 12.24 -25.48 27.77
C GLU A 9 11.77 -25.74 26.33
N ARG A 10 11.70 -27.01 25.95
CA ARG A 10 11.24 -27.44 24.62
C ARG A 10 9.91 -28.14 24.77
N ILE A 11 8.91 -27.65 24.04
CA ILE A 11 7.60 -28.28 23.95
C ILE A 11 7.33 -28.72 22.51
N GLU A 12 6.62 -29.84 22.37
CA GLU A 12 6.12 -30.27 21.08
C GLU A 12 4.64 -29.87 20.94
N VAL A 13 4.33 -29.12 19.89
CA VAL A 13 2.96 -28.75 19.54
C VAL A 13 2.59 -29.27 18.15
N GLN A 14 1.35 -29.68 17.97
CA GLN A 14 0.79 -30.13 16.68
C GLN A 14 -0.34 -29.18 16.25
N PRO A 15 0.00 -27.96 15.79
CA PRO A 15 -1.01 -27.01 15.38
C PRO A 15 -1.63 -27.43 14.04
N ASP A 16 -2.94 -27.22 13.90
CA ASP A 16 -3.58 -27.34 12.59
C ASP A 16 -3.05 -26.31 11.60
N TRP A 17 -2.72 -25.11 12.06
CA TRP A 17 -2.20 -24.00 11.25
C TRP A 17 -1.09 -23.25 11.97
N ILE A 18 -0.10 -22.77 11.22
CA ILE A 18 0.98 -21.92 11.75
C ILE A 18 0.95 -20.58 11.02
N LEU A 19 0.91 -19.49 11.78
CA LEU A 19 0.95 -18.14 11.23
C LEU A 19 2.25 -17.48 11.71
N ASP A 20 3.16 -17.19 10.79
CA ASP A 20 4.36 -16.42 11.10
C ASP A 20 4.00 -14.94 11.15
N CYS A 21 3.76 -14.45 12.36
CA CYS A 21 3.51 -13.03 12.67
C CYS A 21 4.73 -12.38 13.32
N THR A 22 5.94 -12.92 13.14
CA THR A 22 7.15 -12.45 13.84
C THR A 22 7.75 -11.17 13.25
N GLY A 23 6.97 -10.49 12.41
CA GLY A 23 7.39 -9.31 11.67
C GLY A 23 8.69 -9.57 10.91
N ARG A 24 9.63 -8.65 11.04
CA ARG A 24 10.89 -8.70 10.31
C ARG A 24 11.81 -9.86 10.71
N ALA A 25 11.63 -10.45 11.89
CA ALA A 25 12.40 -11.61 12.34
C ALA A 25 12.18 -12.83 11.44
N GLY A 26 10.95 -12.98 10.90
CA GLY A 26 10.56 -13.93 9.86
C GLY A 26 10.96 -15.37 10.16
N LEU A 27 10.56 -15.93 11.29
CA LEU A 27 11.01 -17.26 11.75
C LEU A 27 10.81 -18.36 10.69
N LEU A 28 9.66 -18.37 9.99
CA LEU A 28 9.39 -19.26 8.86
C LEU A 28 9.77 -18.61 7.53
N ALA A 29 9.62 -17.29 7.43
CA ALA A 29 9.83 -16.54 6.20
C ALA A 29 11.28 -16.56 5.68
N ARG A 30 12.29 -16.74 6.56
CA ARG A 30 13.72 -16.70 6.21
C ARG A 30 14.09 -17.51 4.97
N ARG A 31 13.50 -18.70 4.79
CA ARG A 31 13.77 -19.60 3.65
C ARG A 31 13.10 -19.19 2.34
N TYR A 32 12.14 -18.26 2.40
CA TYR A 32 11.37 -17.79 1.23
C TYR A 32 11.64 -16.32 0.90
N ARG A 33 12.29 -15.58 1.81
CA ARG A 33 12.57 -14.15 1.68
C ARG A 33 13.40 -13.86 0.43
N VAL A 34 12.92 -12.91 -0.35
CA VAL A 34 13.58 -12.37 -1.54
C VAL A 34 13.90 -10.90 -1.26
N PRO A 35 15.16 -10.55 -0.96
CA PRO A 35 15.55 -9.17 -0.71
C PRO A 35 15.52 -8.34 -2.00
N GLU A 36 15.11 -7.07 -1.91
CA GLU A 36 15.31 -6.09 -2.99
C GLU A 36 16.72 -5.50 -2.85
N SER A 37 17.69 -6.10 -3.53
CA SER A 37 19.11 -5.73 -3.40
C SER A 37 19.46 -4.37 -4.03
N GLU A 38 18.61 -3.87 -4.93
CA GLU A 38 18.90 -2.68 -5.72
C GLU A 38 18.67 -1.37 -4.96
N ALA A 39 17.91 -1.36 -3.87
CA ALA A 39 17.68 -0.17 -3.06
C ALA A 39 17.88 -0.45 -1.56
N PRO A 40 19.09 -0.86 -1.14
CA PRO A 40 19.36 -1.13 0.25
C PRO A 40 19.19 0.16 1.05
N THR A 41 18.54 0.07 2.21
CA THR A 41 18.21 1.24 3.01
C THR A 41 18.57 0.96 4.47
N LEU A 42 19.26 1.91 5.11
CA LEU A 42 19.54 1.93 6.54
C LEU A 42 18.77 3.08 7.17
N ALA A 43 17.97 2.80 8.20
CA ALA A 43 17.36 3.80 9.03
C ALA A 43 18.26 4.03 10.25
N VAL A 44 18.67 5.27 10.49
CA VAL A 44 19.32 5.68 11.73
C VAL A 44 18.40 6.65 12.43
N VAL A 45 18.10 6.37 13.70
CA VAL A 45 17.03 7.03 14.44
C VAL A 45 17.59 7.57 15.74
N ARG A 46 17.14 8.76 16.13
CA ARG A 46 17.37 9.35 17.45
C ARG A 46 16.10 9.99 17.98
N ARG A 47 15.98 10.05 19.30
CA ARG A 47 14.91 10.78 19.97
C ARG A 47 15.37 12.18 20.34
N TYR A 48 14.44 13.14 20.25
CA TYR A 48 14.64 14.50 20.71
C TYR A 48 13.51 14.90 21.65
N ARG A 49 13.86 15.65 22.69
CA ARG A 49 12.93 16.24 23.65
C ARG A 49 13.01 17.76 23.59
N ASN A 50 11.85 18.39 23.56
CA ASN A 50 11.73 19.83 23.69
C ASN A 50 10.70 20.15 24.79
N ASP A 51 11.21 20.50 25.98
CA ASP A 51 10.37 20.82 27.14
C ASP A 51 9.63 22.16 27.00
N SER A 52 10.02 23.00 26.04
CA SER A 52 9.28 24.22 25.68
C SER A 52 8.08 23.93 24.77
N GLY A 53 7.90 22.68 24.36
CA GLY A 53 6.86 22.23 23.44
C GLY A 53 7.22 22.40 21.97
N TRP A 54 6.45 21.73 21.11
CA TRP A 54 6.60 21.79 19.65
C TRP A 54 5.57 22.77 19.04
N GLY A 55 5.88 23.29 17.85
CA GLY A 55 4.88 24.01 17.05
C GLY A 55 3.70 23.09 16.68
N ASN A 56 2.57 23.66 16.27
CA ASN A 56 1.34 22.88 16.00
C ASN A 56 1.56 21.78 14.96
N VAL A 57 2.33 22.07 13.91
CA VAL A 57 2.62 21.12 12.82
C VAL A 57 3.50 19.99 13.35
N GLU A 58 4.60 20.34 13.98
CA GLU A 58 5.52 19.39 14.59
C GLU A 58 4.75 18.53 15.59
N ALA A 59 4.04 19.10 16.55
CA ALA A 59 3.31 18.38 17.61
C ALA A 59 2.32 17.31 17.09
N THR A 60 1.80 17.43 15.87
CA THR A 60 0.68 16.60 15.40
C THR A 60 0.96 15.80 14.13
N HIS A 61 1.94 16.18 13.31
CA HIS A 61 2.17 15.57 12.00
C HIS A 61 3.43 14.70 11.98
N ALA A 62 3.35 13.65 11.16
CA ALA A 62 4.55 13.02 10.60
C ALA A 62 5.13 13.98 9.55
N LEU A 63 6.43 14.24 9.67
CA LEU A 63 7.16 15.14 8.79
C LEU A 63 8.15 14.32 7.97
N VAL A 64 8.29 14.66 6.69
CA VAL A 64 9.17 13.96 5.74
C VAL A 64 9.94 15.00 4.95
N GLU A 65 11.22 14.75 4.74
CA GLU A 65 12.12 15.61 3.97
C GLU A 65 13.06 14.76 3.13
N SER A 66 13.11 15.00 1.82
CA SER A 66 14.15 14.45 0.95
C SER A 66 15.34 15.39 0.88
N PHE A 67 16.55 14.83 0.89
CA PHE A 67 17.80 15.58 0.71
C PHE A 67 18.75 14.78 -0.19
N GLY A 68 19.91 15.34 -0.56
CA GLY A 68 20.76 14.75 -1.61
C GLY A 68 21.14 13.29 -1.37
N ARG A 69 21.44 12.92 -0.11
CA ARG A 69 21.99 11.60 0.24
C ARG A 69 20.94 10.58 0.72
N GLY A 70 19.68 10.99 0.79
CA GLY A 70 18.63 10.16 1.36
C GLY A 70 17.35 10.92 1.66
N TRP A 71 16.55 10.38 2.56
CA TRP A 71 15.39 11.08 3.09
C TRP A 71 15.32 10.93 4.60
N ALA A 72 14.58 11.81 5.25
CA ALA A 72 14.45 11.85 6.69
C ALA A 72 12.99 11.99 7.08
N TRP A 73 12.65 11.52 8.27
CA TRP A 73 11.32 11.68 8.83
C TRP A 73 11.37 12.02 10.31
N SER A 74 10.29 12.64 10.80
CA SER A 74 10.07 12.86 12.22
C SER A 74 8.62 12.60 12.61
N VAL A 75 8.41 11.90 13.73
CA VAL A 75 7.07 11.61 14.28
C VAL A 75 7.00 11.94 15.77
N PRO A 76 5.90 12.53 16.26
CA PRO A 76 5.68 12.73 17.68
C PRO A 76 5.45 11.40 18.39
N THR A 77 6.02 11.25 19.58
CA THR A 77 5.67 10.15 20.50
C THR A 77 5.06 10.64 21.81
N SER A 78 5.18 11.93 22.10
CA SER A 78 4.45 12.63 23.15
C SER A 78 4.35 14.12 22.81
N GLU A 79 3.78 14.91 23.72
CA GLU A 79 3.75 16.38 23.60
C GLU A 79 5.15 17.01 23.59
N THR A 80 6.17 16.35 24.15
CA THR A 80 7.53 16.88 24.29
C THR A 80 8.59 16.04 23.57
N GLU A 81 8.28 14.81 23.14
CA GLU A 81 9.25 13.92 22.49
C GLU A 81 8.89 13.57 21.05
N ARG A 82 9.93 13.49 20.21
CA ARG A 82 9.83 13.04 18.83
C ARG A 82 10.93 12.04 18.51
N HIS A 83 10.63 11.13 17.59
CA HIS A 83 11.65 10.40 16.86
C HIS A 83 12.01 11.18 15.61
N VAL A 84 13.30 11.19 15.27
CA VAL A 84 13.83 11.71 14.01
C VAL A 84 14.70 10.60 13.43
N ALA A 85 14.55 10.35 12.13
CA ALA A 85 15.35 9.35 11.44
C ALA A 85 15.86 9.87 10.10
N VAL A 86 17.05 9.40 9.73
CA VAL A 86 17.60 9.52 8.38
C VAL A 86 17.65 8.15 7.73
N MET A 87 17.33 8.10 6.45
CA MET A 87 17.15 6.91 5.63
C MET A 87 18.17 6.97 4.49
N LEU A 88 19.19 6.13 4.57
CA LEU A 88 20.44 6.26 3.84
C LEU A 88 20.78 4.98 3.06
N ASP A 89 21.66 5.08 2.06
CA ASP A 89 22.31 3.90 1.47
C ASP A 89 23.39 3.37 2.45
N PRO A 90 23.30 2.11 2.92
CA PRO A 90 24.32 1.58 3.84
C PRO A 90 25.75 1.59 3.25
N GLN A 91 25.92 1.50 1.93
CA GLN A 91 27.25 1.48 1.29
C GLN A 91 27.93 2.85 1.27
N LEU A 92 27.14 3.92 1.08
CA LEU A 92 27.66 5.30 1.12
C LEU A 92 28.01 5.72 2.56
N HIS A 93 27.55 4.95 3.55
CA HIS A 93 27.74 5.21 4.96
C HIS A 93 28.33 4.01 5.71
N ALA A 94 29.25 3.25 5.07
CA ALA A 94 30.11 2.27 5.74
C ALA A 94 30.87 2.88 6.95
N VAL A 95 30.98 4.21 6.98
CA VAL A 95 31.45 5.01 8.12
C VAL A 95 30.56 4.84 9.36
N MET A 96 29.27 4.52 9.28
CA MET A 96 28.40 4.33 10.45
C MET A 96 28.60 2.98 11.16
N GLU A 97 29.09 1.96 10.46
CA GLU A 97 29.52 0.69 11.06
C GLU A 97 30.94 0.79 11.67
N GLY A 98 31.75 1.75 11.20
CA GLY A 98 33.09 2.04 11.71
C GLY A 98 33.20 3.32 12.55
N ALA A 99 32.12 4.08 12.73
CA ALA A 99 32.10 5.31 13.50
C ALA A 99 32.19 4.93 14.98
N ALA A 100 33.19 5.48 15.66
CA ALA A 100 33.29 5.35 17.11
C ALA A 100 32.04 5.92 17.84
N ASP A 101 31.20 6.71 17.14
CA ASP A 101 29.94 7.26 17.65
C ASP A 101 28.88 7.42 16.53
N LEU A 102 27.89 6.53 16.51
CA LEU A 102 26.72 6.57 15.61
C LEU A 102 25.88 7.84 15.78
N SER A 103 25.85 8.40 16.99
CA SER A 103 25.09 9.63 17.29
C SER A 103 25.74 10.83 16.60
N ALA A 104 27.06 10.95 16.64
CA ALA A 104 27.78 12.02 15.95
C ALA A 104 27.58 11.95 14.42
N ALA A 105 27.61 10.73 13.85
CA ALA A 105 27.32 10.53 12.42
C ALA A 105 25.88 10.92 12.08
N PHE A 106 24.91 10.54 12.92
CA PHE A 106 23.52 10.95 12.76
C PHE A 106 23.34 12.47 12.79
N GLU A 107 23.95 13.19 13.74
CA GLU A 107 23.86 14.66 13.80
C GLU A 107 24.47 15.33 12.56
N ALA A 108 25.55 14.77 12.02
CA ALA A 108 26.16 15.25 10.78
C ALA A 108 25.22 15.07 9.57
N GLU A 109 24.47 13.97 9.50
CA GLU A 109 23.44 13.78 8.47
C GLU A 109 22.27 14.75 8.64
N ILE A 110 21.80 14.95 9.88
CA ILE A 110 20.74 15.91 10.18
C ILE A 110 21.13 17.32 9.74
N ALA A 111 22.40 17.73 9.86
CA ALA A 111 22.86 19.03 9.38
C ALA A 111 22.76 19.24 7.85
N ASN A 112 22.61 18.16 7.06
CA ASN A 112 22.34 18.24 5.61
C ASN A 112 20.86 18.37 5.27
N THR A 113 20.00 18.45 6.28
CA THR A 113 18.55 18.62 6.16
C THR A 113 18.16 20.03 6.63
N ALA A 114 17.11 20.62 6.08
CA ALA A 114 16.59 21.91 6.52
C ALA A 114 15.51 21.72 7.60
N LEU A 115 14.52 20.86 7.35
CA LEU A 115 13.42 20.64 8.27
C LEU A 115 13.89 19.88 9.51
N MET A 116 14.58 18.75 9.35
CA MET A 116 15.00 17.96 10.52
C MET A 116 16.06 18.68 11.37
N HIS A 117 16.95 19.46 10.75
CA HIS A 117 17.90 20.29 11.48
C HIS A 117 17.20 21.37 12.32
N SER A 118 16.14 22.00 11.79
CA SER A 118 15.38 23.00 12.55
C SER A 118 14.60 22.40 13.72
N ILE A 119 14.18 21.13 13.62
CA ILE A 119 13.58 20.36 14.72
C ILE A 119 14.61 19.98 15.78
N ALA A 120 15.80 19.52 15.34
CA ALA A 120 16.85 19.04 16.24
C ALA A 120 17.53 20.18 17.03
N THR A 121 17.76 21.34 16.41
CA THR A 121 18.54 22.45 16.98
C THR A 121 18.03 22.98 18.33
N PRO A 122 16.72 23.28 18.51
CA PRO A 122 16.20 23.75 19.80
C PRO A 122 15.96 22.63 20.82
N ALA A 123 16.15 21.37 20.44
CA ALA A 123 15.78 20.22 21.24
C ALA A 123 17.00 19.53 21.86
N VAL A 124 16.76 18.76 22.93
CA VAL A 124 17.77 17.97 23.60
C VAL A 124 17.69 16.53 23.09
N PRO A 125 18.79 15.93 22.59
CA PRO A 125 18.80 14.53 22.21
C PRO A 125 18.58 13.62 23.42
N VAL A 126 17.80 12.55 23.25
CA VAL A 126 17.47 11.58 24.30
C VAL A 126 18.07 10.22 23.97
N GLY A 127 19.13 9.87 24.71
CA GLY A 127 19.89 8.65 24.49
C GLY A 127 20.73 8.67 23.20
N ASP A 128 21.26 7.50 22.87
CA ASP A 128 22.09 7.32 21.68
C ASP A 128 21.23 7.06 20.44
N ALA A 129 21.77 7.43 19.27
CA ALA A 129 21.19 7.01 18.01
C ALA A 129 21.29 5.48 17.86
N TRP A 130 20.36 4.87 17.13
CA TRP A 130 20.40 3.45 16.79
C TRP A 130 20.08 3.25 15.31
N ALA A 131 20.61 2.17 14.75
CA ALA A 131 20.44 1.83 13.35
C ALA A 131 19.63 0.55 13.19
N VAL A 132 18.82 0.49 12.14
CA VAL A 132 18.10 -0.71 11.71
C VAL A 132 18.02 -0.71 10.20
N THR A 133 18.25 -1.86 9.56
CA THR A 133 17.99 -1.96 8.11
C THR A 133 16.52 -1.61 7.83
N ALA A 134 16.25 -0.92 6.74
CA ALA A 134 14.91 -0.63 6.24
C ALA A 134 14.79 -1.02 4.77
N SER A 135 15.66 -1.93 4.31
CA SER A 135 15.63 -2.46 2.95
C SER A 135 14.35 -3.24 2.71
N MET A 136 13.79 -3.06 1.51
CA MET A 136 12.61 -3.79 1.08
C MET A 136 12.91 -5.27 0.85
N TYR A 137 11.89 -6.09 1.02
CA TYR A 137 11.92 -7.50 0.63
C TYR A 137 10.50 -8.01 0.43
N THR A 138 10.39 -9.05 -0.37
CA THR A 138 9.19 -9.85 -0.54
C THR A 138 9.46 -11.30 -0.14
N SER A 139 8.48 -12.17 -0.39
CA SER A 139 8.64 -13.61 -0.24
C SER A 139 8.28 -14.30 -1.54
N SER A 140 9.07 -15.31 -1.91
CA SER A 140 8.77 -16.22 -3.02
C SER A 140 7.53 -17.08 -2.75
N ARG A 141 7.12 -17.20 -1.47
CA ARG A 141 5.91 -17.91 -1.03
C ARG A 141 5.30 -17.25 0.20
N PHE A 142 4.01 -16.92 0.13
CA PHE A 142 3.25 -16.36 1.26
C PHE A 142 2.48 -17.42 2.05
N ALA A 143 2.10 -18.51 1.37
CA ALA A 143 1.49 -19.69 1.97
C ALA A 143 2.28 -20.96 1.60
N SER A 144 2.41 -21.89 2.54
CA SER A 144 2.99 -23.21 2.28
C SER A 144 2.35 -24.27 3.17
N GLY A 145 1.59 -25.19 2.55
CA GLY A 145 0.80 -26.16 3.30
C GLY A 145 -0.21 -25.45 4.21
N ARG A 146 -0.12 -25.70 5.52
CA ARG A 146 -0.94 -25.03 6.54
C ARG A 146 -0.18 -23.93 7.28
N ALA A 147 0.76 -23.28 6.60
CA ALA A 147 1.51 -22.15 7.13
C ALA A 147 1.28 -20.89 6.29
N LEU A 148 1.08 -19.74 6.95
CA LEU A 148 0.97 -18.42 6.32
C LEU A 148 2.04 -17.48 6.89
N LEU A 149 2.63 -16.64 6.04
CA LEU A 149 3.47 -15.51 6.47
C LEU A 149 2.61 -14.26 6.55
N VAL A 150 2.62 -13.55 7.68
CA VAL A 150 1.69 -12.43 7.94
C VAL A 150 2.47 -11.14 8.22
N GLY A 151 2.00 -10.03 7.66
CA GLY A 151 2.59 -8.71 7.89
C GLY A 151 4.04 -8.64 7.40
N ASP A 152 4.97 -8.20 8.24
CA ASP A 152 6.37 -8.04 7.82
C ASP A 152 7.12 -9.37 7.71
N ALA A 153 6.52 -10.48 8.15
CA ALA A 153 7.04 -11.80 7.82
C ALA A 153 6.81 -12.13 6.34
N ALA A 154 5.71 -11.65 5.74
CA ALA A 154 5.41 -11.82 4.32
C ALA A 154 6.26 -10.92 3.43
N SER A 155 6.22 -9.61 3.67
CA SER A 155 6.94 -8.60 2.88
C SER A 155 7.11 -7.31 3.68
N PHE A 156 8.14 -6.54 3.35
CA PHE A 156 8.42 -5.23 3.92
C PHE A 156 8.59 -4.20 2.81
N ALA A 157 7.78 -3.14 2.86
CA ALA A 157 7.82 -2.03 1.92
C ALA A 157 8.57 -0.84 2.53
N ASP A 158 9.02 0.11 1.69
CA ASP A 158 9.74 1.30 2.16
C ASP A 158 8.86 2.13 3.12
N PRO A 159 9.41 2.58 4.27
CA PRO A 159 8.70 3.39 5.25
C PRO A 159 8.15 4.73 4.74
N MET A 160 8.65 5.24 3.60
CA MET A 160 8.15 6.47 2.97
C MET A 160 6.66 6.36 2.61
N SER A 161 6.16 5.14 2.42
CA SER A 161 4.74 4.87 2.24
C SER A 161 3.90 5.15 3.49
N SER A 162 4.44 5.00 4.70
CA SER A 162 3.67 4.93 5.96
C SER A 162 2.58 3.84 5.99
N TYR A 163 2.65 2.83 5.12
CA TYR A 163 1.62 1.78 4.99
C TYR A 163 1.91 0.50 5.79
N GLY A 164 3.07 0.36 6.42
CA GLY A 164 3.51 -0.90 7.05
C GLY A 164 2.50 -1.50 8.05
N VAL A 165 1.99 -0.69 8.99
CA VAL A 165 0.99 -1.13 9.98
C VAL A 165 -0.34 -1.48 9.32
N LYS A 166 -0.82 -0.65 8.38
CA LYS A 166 -2.06 -0.90 7.62
C LYS A 166 -1.97 -2.20 6.83
N LYS A 167 -0.85 -2.45 6.15
CA LYS A 167 -0.55 -3.72 5.47
C LYS A 167 -0.60 -4.89 6.45
N ALA A 168 0.08 -4.79 7.59
CA ALA A 168 0.11 -5.87 8.58
C ALA A 168 -1.29 -6.22 9.11
N LEU A 169 -2.13 -5.23 9.38
CA LEU A 169 -3.53 -5.45 9.79
C LEU A 169 -4.37 -6.08 8.68
N ALA A 170 -4.24 -5.61 7.44
CA ALA A 170 -4.94 -6.18 6.29
C ALA A 170 -4.52 -7.65 6.03
N SER A 171 -3.22 -7.92 6.15
CA SER A 171 -2.62 -9.26 6.06
C SER A 171 -3.18 -10.19 7.15
N ALA A 172 -3.21 -9.73 8.40
CA ALA A 172 -3.75 -10.51 9.53
C ALA A 172 -5.25 -10.80 9.38
N TRP A 173 -6.03 -9.81 8.95
CA TRP A 173 -7.46 -10.00 8.66
C TRP A 173 -7.67 -11.06 7.58
N LEU A 174 -6.95 -10.99 6.46
CA LEU A 174 -7.11 -11.95 5.39
C LEU A 174 -6.59 -13.35 5.77
N ALA A 175 -5.52 -13.42 6.57
CA ALA A 175 -5.02 -14.69 7.11
C ALA A 175 -6.09 -15.35 7.99
N ALA A 176 -6.78 -14.59 8.85
CA ALA A 176 -7.89 -15.10 9.65
C ALA A 176 -9.05 -15.63 8.79
N VAL A 177 -9.44 -14.89 7.74
CA VAL A 177 -10.45 -15.34 6.77
C VAL A 177 -10.01 -16.63 6.06
N THR A 178 -8.74 -16.71 5.66
CA THR A 178 -8.15 -17.85 4.95
C THR A 178 -8.18 -19.10 5.83
N VAL A 179 -7.69 -19.00 7.06
CA VAL A 179 -7.68 -20.11 8.03
C VAL A 179 -9.10 -20.53 8.39
N ASN A 180 -10.01 -19.58 8.65
CA ASN A 180 -11.40 -19.90 8.93
C ASN A 180 -12.08 -20.61 7.76
N THR A 181 -11.78 -20.21 6.52
CA THR A 181 -12.27 -20.91 5.31
C THR A 181 -11.75 -22.33 5.26
N ALA A 182 -10.45 -22.53 5.45
CA ALA A 182 -9.85 -23.86 5.40
C ALA A 182 -10.35 -24.80 6.51
N ILE A 183 -10.67 -24.27 7.70
CA ILE A 183 -11.25 -25.06 8.80
C ILE A 183 -12.71 -25.42 8.50
N ARG A 184 -13.50 -24.47 8.01
CA ARG A 184 -14.95 -24.65 7.79
C ARG A 184 -15.29 -25.35 6.48
N THR A 185 -14.39 -25.30 5.51
CA THR A 185 -14.57 -25.80 4.14
C THR A 185 -13.22 -26.31 3.63
N PRO A 186 -12.74 -27.47 4.13
CA PRO A 186 -11.39 -27.99 3.83
C PRO A 186 -11.08 -28.15 2.35
N GLU A 187 -12.09 -28.42 1.52
CA GLU A 187 -11.98 -28.50 0.06
C GLU A 187 -11.56 -27.17 -0.59
N LEU A 188 -11.78 -26.04 0.08
CA LEU A 188 -11.32 -24.71 -0.36
C LEU A 188 -9.99 -24.28 0.25
N ALA A 189 -9.33 -25.11 1.06
CA ALA A 189 -8.10 -24.72 1.76
C ALA A 189 -6.99 -24.28 0.79
N GLY A 190 -6.77 -25.03 -0.30
CA GLY A 190 -5.80 -24.67 -1.34
C GLY A 190 -6.17 -23.35 -2.03
N THR A 191 -7.42 -23.23 -2.48
CA THR A 191 -7.94 -22.01 -3.10
C THR A 191 -7.80 -20.77 -2.21
N ALA A 192 -8.06 -20.92 -0.91
CA ALA A 192 -7.95 -19.87 0.08
C ALA A 192 -6.47 -19.45 0.29
N ALA A 193 -5.55 -20.40 0.37
CA ALA A 193 -4.11 -20.14 0.48
C ALA A 193 -3.54 -19.45 -0.78
N ASP A 194 -4.02 -19.84 -1.97
CA ASP A 194 -3.65 -19.19 -3.23
C ASP A 194 -4.22 -17.78 -3.32
N PHE A 195 -5.47 -17.57 -2.85
CA PHE A 195 -6.08 -16.25 -2.76
C PHE A 195 -5.29 -15.33 -1.83
N TYR A 196 -4.92 -15.83 -0.65
CA TYR A 196 -4.05 -15.12 0.30
C TYR A 196 -2.73 -14.72 -0.35
N SER A 197 -2.04 -15.67 -0.99
CA SER A 197 -0.73 -15.42 -1.60
C SER A 197 -0.79 -14.39 -2.72
N ARG A 198 -1.82 -14.45 -3.58
CA ARG A 198 -2.02 -13.43 -4.62
C ARG A 198 -2.28 -12.05 -4.04
N ARG A 199 -3.02 -11.96 -2.93
CA ARG A 199 -3.36 -10.68 -2.32
C ARG A 199 -2.15 -10.04 -1.61
N GLU A 200 -1.33 -10.83 -0.93
CA GLU A 200 -0.06 -10.36 -0.36
C GLU A 200 0.89 -9.84 -1.44
N HIS A 201 1.04 -10.60 -2.53
CA HIS A 201 1.86 -10.18 -3.67
C HIS A 201 1.36 -8.87 -4.29
N ALA A 202 0.06 -8.76 -4.54
CA ALA A 202 -0.54 -7.56 -5.12
C ALA A 202 -0.40 -6.33 -4.22
N MET A 203 -0.57 -6.51 -2.90
CA MET A 203 -0.35 -5.45 -1.92
C MET A 203 1.10 -4.95 -1.95
N TYR A 204 2.07 -5.86 -2.03
CA TYR A 204 3.48 -5.48 -2.11
C TYR A 204 3.80 -4.69 -3.40
N GLU A 205 3.34 -5.17 -4.56
CA GLU A 205 3.56 -4.46 -5.83
C GLU A 205 2.90 -3.07 -5.83
N SER A 206 1.68 -2.95 -5.31
CA SER A 206 1.01 -1.65 -5.19
C SER A 206 1.78 -0.66 -4.31
N LEU A 207 2.40 -1.13 -3.23
CA LEU A 207 3.26 -0.27 -2.38
C LEU A 207 4.58 0.10 -3.08
N ARG A 208 5.15 -0.82 -3.86
CA ARG A 208 6.33 -0.55 -4.69
C ARG A 208 6.03 0.48 -5.78
N GLU A 209 4.84 0.45 -6.37
CA GLU A 209 4.35 1.44 -7.33
C GLU A 209 4.12 2.81 -6.68
N GLY A 210 3.44 2.83 -5.52
CA GLY A 210 3.27 4.05 -4.74
C GLY A 210 4.61 4.70 -4.39
N LEU A 211 5.61 3.88 -4.05
CA LEU A 211 6.97 4.33 -3.79
C LEU A 211 7.60 4.98 -5.03
N ALA A 212 7.42 4.42 -6.24
CA ALA A 212 7.92 5.02 -7.48
C ALA A 212 7.38 6.45 -7.69
N THR A 213 6.07 6.64 -7.48
CA THR A 213 5.44 7.96 -7.54
C THR A 213 6.01 8.92 -6.50
N GLN A 214 6.23 8.45 -5.26
CA GLN A 214 6.82 9.27 -4.20
C GLN A 214 8.27 9.66 -4.52
N VAL A 215 9.08 8.72 -5.02
CA VAL A 215 10.48 8.96 -5.42
C VAL A 215 10.54 9.97 -6.57
N ALA A 216 9.71 9.82 -7.60
CA ALA A 216 9.63 10.78 -8.69
C ALA A 216 9.24 12.19 -8.21
N GLY A 217 8.32 12.28 -7.25
CA GLY A 217 7.88 13.54 -6.63
C GLY A 217 8.96 14.28 -5.85
N THR A 218 10.10 13.65 -5.52
CA THR A 218 11.23 14.33 -4.85
C THR A 218 12.00 15.26 -5.80
N GLY A 219 11.94 15.01 -7.11
CA GLY A 219 12.78 15.69 -8.10
C GLY A 219 14.28 15.38 -7.99
N LEU A 220 14.67 14.37 -7.21
CA LEU A 220 16.07 14.00 -6.95
C LEU A 220 16.52 12.73 -7.68
N GLY A 221 15.71 12.11 -8.53
CA GLY A 221 16.10 10.91 -9.28
C GLY A 221 15.70 10.93 -10.75
N GLY A 222 16.57 10.40 -11.61
CA GLY A 222 16.36 10.25 -13.06
C GLY A 222 17.33 11.09 -13.92
N GLU A 223 17.64 10.63 -15.14
CA GLU A 223 18.57 11.30 -16.08
C GLU A 223 18.03 12.66 -16.59
N ASP A 224 16.70 12.84 -16.61
CA ASP A 224 16.00 14.02 -17.12
C ASP A 224 15.53 14.99 -16.01
N ALA A 225 16.34 15.20 -14.97
CA ALA A 225 16.17 16.37 -14.08
C ALA A 225 16.56 17.67 -14.80
N GLU A 226 16.04 17.89 -16.01
CA GLU A 226 16.04 19.20 -16.67
C GLU A 226 15.06 20.10 -15.91
N ASP A 227 15.64 21.04 -15.16
CA ASP A 227 15.17 22.40 -14.93
C ASP A 227 13.66 22.67 -15.11
N THR A 228 12.80 21.94 -14.39
CA THR A 228 11.40 22.34 -14.26
C THR A 228 11.38 23.54 -13.32
N GLY A 229 11.39 24.74 -13.91
CA GLY A 229 11.36 26.06 -13.27
C GLY A 229 10.13 26.31 -12.39
N GLY A 230 10.05 25.59 -11.28
CA GLY A 230 9.09 25.79 -10.20
C GLY A 230 9.81 26.30 -8.95
N SER A 231 9.62 27.59 -8.67
CA SER A 231 10.02 28.33 -7.46
C SER A 231 10.28 27.48 -6.20
N ALA A 232 11.55 27.16 -5.94
CA ALA A 232 12.06 26.85 -4.60
C ALA A 232 13.39 27.58 -4.40
N THR A 233 13.31 28.87 -4.07
CA THR A 233 14.44 29.64 -3.55
C THR A 233 14.67 29.28 -2.09
N ALA A 234 15.52 28.29 -1.84
CA ALA A 234 16.23 28.14 -0.58
C ALA A 234 17.63 27.53 -0.86
N GLY A 235 18.65 28.38 -0.73
CA GLY A 235 20.06 28.01 -0.47
C GLY A 235 20.69 26.88 -1.28
N ARG A 236 20.97 27.10 -2.58
CA ARG A 236 21.85 26.20 -3.34
C ARG A 236 23.32 26.52 -3.05
N GLY A 237 23.88 25.87 -2.03
CA GLY A 237 25.34 25.70 -1.92
C GLY A 237 25.79 24.66 -2.93
N ALA A 238 26.76 25.01 -3.77
CA ALA A 238 27.42 24.09 -4.69
C ALA A 238 28.25 23.07 -3.90
N GLY A 239 27.61 21.99 -3.45
CA GLY A 239 28.24 20.82 -2.86
C GLY A 239 27.83 19.59 -3.66
N VAL A 240 28.79 18.69 -3.87
CA VAL A 240 28.70 17.44 -4.64
C VAL A 240 27.31 16.78 -4.53
N ARG A 241 26.61 16.68 -5.65
CA ARG A 241 25.40 15.85 -5.81
C ARG A 241 25.81 14.38 -5.68
N ASP A 242 25.67 13.83 -4.49
CA ASP A 242 25.87 12.39 -4.24
C ASP A 242 24.52 11.67 -4.47
N ASP A 243 23.97 11.85 -5.68
CA ASP A 243 22.60 11.46 -6.08
C ASP A 243 22.44 9.93 -6.27
N ALA A 244 23.48 9.15 -5.92
CA ALA A 244 23.53 7.70 -6.10
C ALA A 244 22.38 6.96 -5.37
N PHE A 245 21.91 7.47 -4.23
CA PHE A 245 20.76 6.91 -3.50
C PHE A 245 19.48 6.98 -4.33
N TRP A 246 19.16 8.16 -4.84
CA TRP A 246 17.93 8.41 -5.59
C TRP A 246 18.00 7.83 -7.00
N ASP A 247 19.13 7.95 -7.70
CA ASP A 247 19.30 7.41 -9.04
C ASP A 247 19.23 5.89 -9.07
N ARG A 248 19.82 5.20 -8.08
CA ARG A 248 19.73 3.74 -8.00
C ARG A 248 18.29 3.31 -7.75
N ARG A 249 17.61 3.96 -6.81
CA ARG A 249 16.20 3.67 -6.49
C ARG A 249 15.26 3.95 -7.66
N SER A 250 15.43 5.08 -8.35
CA SER A 250 14.64 5.42 -9.54
C SER A 250 14.85 4.41 -10.66
N ARG A 251 16.10 4.01 -10.96
CA ARG A 251 16.39 2.98 -11.96
C ARG A 251 15.78 1.63 -11.61
N TRP A 252 15.89 1.20 -10.34
CA TRP A 252 15.28 -0.04 -9.88
C TRP A 252 13.75 -0.03 -9.97
N LEU A 253 13.11 1.09 -9.65
CA LEU A 253 11.66 1.23 -9.74
C LEU A 253 11.19 1.31 -11.21
N ALA A 254 12.04 1.80 -12.10
CA ALA A 254 11.80 1.85 -13.55
C ALA A 254 12.07 0.50 -14.25
N ASP A 255 13.06 -0.27 -13.78
CA ASP A 255 13.43 -1.60 -14.30
C ASP A 255 12.39 -2.63 -13.84
N ARG A 256 11.22 -2.57 -14.48
CA ARG A 256 10.14 -3.53 -14.30
C ARG A 256 10.34 -4.67 -15.30
N PRO A 257 10.51 -5.93 -14.88
CA PRO A 257 10.02 -7.01 -15.72
C PRO A 257 8.53 -6.77 -15.91
N GLU A 258 8.03 -6.71 -17.16
CA GLU A 258 6.64 -6.35 -17.55
C GLU A 258 5.62 -6.77 -16.49
N ALA A 259 5.45 -5.93 -15.48
CA ALA A 259 4.58 -6.24 -14.36
C ALA A 259 3.22 -5.92 -14.91
N ALA A 260 2.48 -6.99 -15.24
CA ALA A 260 1.04 -7.04 -15.35
C ALA A 260 0.47 -5.63 -15.51
N THR A 261 0.45 -5.12 -16.75
CA THR A 261 -0.28 -3.89 -17.12
C THR A 261 -1.52 -3.73 -16.25
N ASP A 262 -1.94 -2.54 -15.81
CA ASP A 262 -3.10 -2.34 -14.91
C ASP A 262 -4.32 -3.29 -15.15
N ALA A 263 -4.54 -3.73 -16.39
CA ALA A 263 -5.47 -4.79 -16.81
C ALA A 263 -5.26 -6.21 -16.22
N ASN A 264 -4.08 -6.51 -15.69
CA ASN A 264 -3.62 -7.79 -15.13
C ASN A 264 -3.45 -7.75 -13.60
N SER A 265 -3.58 -6.56 -12.99
CA SER A 265 -3.71 -6.44 -11.53
C SER A 265 -4.89 -7.29 -11.05
N PRO A 266 -4.75 -8.08 -9.98
CA PRO A 266 -5.86 -8.85 -9.44
C PRO A 266 -7.03 -7.96 -8.96
N ASP A 267 -6.77 -6.67 -8.73
CA ASP A 267 -7.73 -5.65 -8.31
C ASP A 267 -8.24 -4.78 -9.49
N GLY A 268 -7.73 -4.99 -10.71
CA GLY A 268 -8.02 -4.17 -11.90
C GLY A 268 -7.27 -2.82 -11.92
N PRO A 269 -7.67 -1.88 -12.80
CA PRO A 269 -6.96 -0.62 -12.99
C PRO A 269 -7.02 0.29 -11.76
N SER A 270 -5.97 1.09 -11.56
CA SER A 270 -5.88 2.03 -10.43
C SER A 270 -6.99 3.09 -10.46
N ALA A 271 -7.34 3.64 -9.30
CA ALA A 271 -8.37 4.67 -9.20
C ALA A 271 -7.98 5.95 -9.96
N GLU A 272 -6.69 6.26 -10.00
CA GLU A 272 -6.06 7.33 -10.77
C GLU A 272 -6.19 7.08 -12.27
N ALA A 273 -5.76 5.90 -12.76
CA ALA A 273 -5.87 5.55 -14.18
C ALA A 273 -7.32 5.67 -14.69
N LEU A 274 -8.30 5.22 -13.88
CA LEU A 274 -9.71 5.35 -14.23
C LEU A 274 -10.27 6.78 -14.15
N ARG A 275 -9.65 7.67 -13.36
CA ARG A 275 -10.05 9.08 -13.30
C ARG A 275 -9.65 9.79 -14.60
N ASP A 276 -8.49 9.44 -15.15
CA ASP A 276 -7.95 10.07 -16.35
C ASP A 276 -8.44 9.41 -17.65
N ASP A 277 -9.14 8.28 -17.54
CA ASP A 277 -9.71 7.54 -18.65
C ASP A 277 -10.79 8.37 -19.41
N PRO A 278 -10.61 8.61 -20.73
CA PRO A 278 -11.49 9.47 -21.50
C PRO A 278 -12.92 8.90 -21.64
N ASP A 279 -13.08 7.57 -21.69
CA ASP A 279 -14.39 6.94 -21.82
C ASP A 279 -15.17 7.06 -20.51
N VAL A 280 -14.50 6.83 -19.37
CA VAL A 280 -15.09 6.96 -18.04
C VAL A 280 -15.49 8.41 -17.78
N ARG A 281 -14.64 9.38 -18.13
CA ARG A 281 -14.96 10.81 -18.02
C ARG A 281 -16.15 11.18 -18.89
N THR A 282 -16.19 10.70 -20.14
CA THR A 282 -17.31 10.96 -21.05
C THR A 282 -18.62 10.41 -20.48
N ALA A 283 -18.61 9.17 -19.98
CA ALA A 283 -19.76 8.56 -19.32
C ALA A 283 -20.20 9.34 -18.07
N PHE A 284 -19.25 9.79 -17.24
CA PHE A 284 -19.52 10.59 -16.05
C PHE A 284 -20.17 11.94 -16.41
N HIS A 285 -19.65 12.63 -17.43
CA HIS A 285 -20.25 13.88 -17.92
C HIS A 285 -21.66 13.66 -18.45
N ALA A 286 -21.91 12.56 -19.17
CA ALA A 286 -23.24 12.20 -19.66
C ALA A 286 -24.22 11.93 -18.52
N LEU A 287 -23.80 11.25 -17.46
CA LEU A 287 -24.61 11.03 -16.25
C LEU A 287 -24.97 12.34 -15.54
N ARG A 288 -24.05 13.30 -15.51
CA ARG A 288 -24.29 14.61 -14.86
C ARG A 288 -25.27 15.49 -15.65
N LEU A 289 -25.29 15.36 -16.97
CA LEU A 289 -26.10 16.17 -17.87
C LEU A 289 -27.48 15.55 -18.19
N GLY A 290 -27.66 14.25 -17.95
CA GLY A 290 -28.85 13.52 -18.38
C GLY A 290 -29.64 12.85 -17.24
N SER A 291 -30.97 12.89 -17.36
CA SER A 291 -31.92 12.10 -16.54
C SER A 291 -32.24 10.73 -17.18
N GLY A 292 -31.39 10.28 -18.11
CA GLY A 292 -31.64 9.13 -18.96
C GLY A 292 -31.76 7.84 -18.16
N ARG A 293 -32.74 7.01 -18.51
CA ARG A 293 -32.87 5.68 -17.92
C ARG A 293 -31.72 4.80 -18.37
N LEU A 294 -31.09 4.06 -17.46
CA LEU A 294 -30.05 3.08 -17.76
C LEU A 294 -30.68 1.72 -18.02
N ARG A 295 -30.15 0.97 -18.99
CA ARG A 295 -30.48 -0.44 -19.24
C ARG A 295 -29.21 -1.28 -19.17
N VAL A 296 -29.34 -2.57 -18.91
CA VAL A 296 -28.16 -3.47 -18.95
C VAL A 296 -27.84 -3.89 -20.39
N GLY A 297 -26.57 -3.78 -20.75
CA GLY A 297 -25.98 -4.25 -22.00
C GLY A 297 -25.31 -5.61 -21.82
N LEU A 298 -24.09 -5.62 -21.27
CA LEU A 298 -23.30 -6.84 -20.98
C LEU A 298 -23.55 -7.37 -19.56
N ARG A 299 -23.48 -8.70 -19.38
CA ARG A 299 -23.64 -9.38 -18.07
C ARG A 299 -22.71 -10.59 -17.89
N ASP A 300 -21.55 -10.58 -18.54
CA ASP A 300 -20.64 -11.72 -18.46
C ASP A 300 -20.09 -11.86 -17.04
N THR A 301 -20.07 -13.10 -16.55
CA THR A 301 -19.58 -13.41 -15.21
C THR A 301 -18.65 -14.60 -15.22
N VAL A 302 -17.73 -14.62 -14.27
CA VAL A 302 -16.83 -15.74 -14.00
C VAL A 302 -16.82 -16.02 -12.51
N ASP A 303 -16.83 -17.30 -12.15
CA ASP A 303 -16.74 -17.72 -10.76
C ASP A 303 -15.31 -17.54 -10.23
N ARG A 304 -15.18 -16.80 -9.13
CA ARG A 304 -13.90 -16.46 -8.51
C ARG A 304 -13.94 -16.68 -7.00
N PRO A 305 -12.80 -17.01 -6.37
CA PRO A 305 -12.69 -16.89 -4.93
C PRO A 305 -12.82 -15.43 -4.51
N LEU A 306 -13.77 -15.15 -3.62
CA LEU A 306 -14.07 -13.82 -3.09
C LEU A 306 -14.24 -13.90 -1.57
N VAL A 307 -13.81 -12.86 -0.86
CA VAL A 307 -14.12 -12.72 0.57
C VAL A 307 -15.59 -12.31 0.71
N ILE A 308 -16.40 -13.18 1.31
CA ILE A 308 -17.82 -12.95 1.61
C ILE A 308 -18.04 -13.18 3.10
N GLY A 309 -18.22 -12.08 3.83
CA GLY A 309 -18.20 -12.07 5.29
C GLY A 309 -16.81 -12.46 5.81
N ASN A 310 -16.73 -13.48 6.65
CA ASN A 310 -15.48 -13.97 7.24
C ASN A 310 -14.91 -15.23 6.55
N ARG A 311 -15.33 -15.53 5.32
CA ARG A 311 -14.89 -16.70 4.54
C ARG A 311 -14.63 -16.35 3.09
N ILE A 312 -13.73 -17.08 2.45
CA ILE A 312 -13.58 -17.11 1.00
C ILE A 312 -14.60 -18.09 0.43
N ARG A 313 -15.37 -17.64 -0.55
CA ARG A 313 -16.34 -18.47 -1.28
C ARG A 313 -16.10 -18.31 -2.77
N ILE A 314 -16.41 -19.35 -3.52
CA ILE A 314 -16.53 -19.24 -4.97
C ILE A 314 -17.85 -18.54 -5.25
N ALA A 315 -17.79 -17.39 -5.92
CA ALA A 315 -18.97 -16.62 -6.29
C ALA A 315 -18.75 -15.86 -7.60
N PRO A 316 -19.84 -15.49 -8.30
CA PRO A 316 -19.74 -14.77 -9.57
C PRO A 316 -19.09 -13.40 -9.38
N ALA A 317 -18.20 -13.06 -10.31
CA ALA A 317 -17.61 -11.74 -10.49
C ALA A 317 -17.91 -11.22 -11.90
N LEU A 318 -18.15 -9.92 -12.05
CA LEU A 318 -18.48 -9.29 -13.33
C LEU A 318 -17.22 -9.19 -14.20
N VAL A 319 -17.29 -9.72 -15.42
CA VAL A 319 -16.23 -9.59 -16.42
C VAL A 319 -16.53 -8.37 -17.28
N THR A 320 -15.53 -7.50 -17.41
CA THR A 320 -15.62 -6.31 -18.27
C THR A 320 -14.30 -6.14 -19.04
N PRO A 321 -14.24 -5.27 -20.07
CA PRO A 321 -12.98 -4.95 -20.75
C PRO A 321 -11.87 -4.51 -19.78
N ARG A 322 -12.22 -3.76 -18.72
CA ARG A 322 -11.29 -3.29 -17.69
C ARG A 322 -11.08 -4.29 -16.54
N PHE A 323 -11.97 -5.27 -16.38
CA PHE A 323 -11.83 -6.40 -15.45
C PHE A 323 -11.92 -7.75 -16.18
N PRO A 324 -10.95 -8.09 -17.04
CA PRO A 324 -11.01 -9.30 -17.87
C PRO A 324 -10.98 -10.60 -17.05
N ARG A 325 -10.43 -10.54 -15.83
CA ARG A 325 -10.42 -11.67 -14.87
C ARG A 325 -11.63 -11.69 -13.93
N GLY A 326 -12.55 -10.74 -14.05
CA GLY A 326 -13.74 -10.62 -13.21
C GLY A 326 -13.51 -9.87 -11.90
N ALA A 327 -14.36 -8.89 -11.60
CA ALA A 327 -14.39 -8.15 -10.34
C ALA A 327 -15.80 -8.17 -9.70
N ARG A 328 -15.87 -8.35 -8.39
CA ARG A 328 -17.14 -8.25 -7.64
C ARG A 328 -17.36 -6.86 -7.05
N TYR A 329 -16.29 -6.28 -6.51
CA TYR A 329 -16.33 -4.99 -5.83
C TYR A 329 -15.34 -4.02 -6.47
N PHE A 330 -15.73 -2.75 -6.58
CA PHE A 330 -14.82 -1.67 -6.94
C PHE A 330 -15.26 -0.39 -6.21
N ARG A 331 -14.32 0.30 -5.54
CA ARG A 331 -14.60 1.47 -4.68
C ARG A 331 -15.74 1.23 -3.69
N ASP A 332 -15.70 0.06 -3.04
CA ASP A 332 -16.70 -0.42 -2.08
C ASP A 332 -18.11 -0.67 -2.67
N VAL A 333 -18.24 -0.66 -4.01
CA VAL A 333 -19.50 -0.92 -4.72
C VAL A 333 -19.53 -2.33 -5.30
N ASP A 334 -20.59 -3.07 -4.98
CA ASP A 334 -20.86 -4.38 -5.56
C ASP A 334 -21.36 -4.23 -7.01
N LEU A 335 -20.48 -4.53 -7.97
CA LEU A 335 -20.71 -4.35 -9.40
C LEU A 335 -21.89 -5.17 -9.89
N LEU A 336 -21.99 -6.43 -9.45
CA LEU A 336 -23.08 -7.31 -9.86
C LEU A 336 -24.41 -6.90 -9.23
N ARG A 337 -24.38 -6.33 -8.04
CA ARG A 337 -25.58 -5.77 -7.44
C ARG A 337 -26.08 -4.55 -8.18
N VAL A 338 -25.19 -3.66 -8.63
CA VAL A 338 -25.56 -2.53 -9.50
C VAL A 338 -26.23 -3.04 -10.78
N VAL A 339 -25.63 -4.04 -11.45
CA VAL A 339 -26.20 -4.66 -12.66
C VAL A 339 -27.57 -5.30 -12.40
N HIS A 340 -27.75 -5.95 -11.25
CA HIS A 340 -29.02 -6.57 -10.87
C HIS A 340 -30.11 -5.52 -10.57
N LEU A 341 -29.77 -4.43 -9.88
CA LEU A 341 -30.73 -3.36 -9.57
C LEU A 341 -31.06 -2.50 -10.81
N ALA A 342 -30.15 -2.44 -11.78
CA ALA A 342 -30.39 -1.81 -13.07
C ALA A 342 -31.27 -2.64 -14.02
N THR A 343 -31.99 -3.66 -13.54
CA THR A 343 -32.98 -4.39 -14.36
C THR A 343 -34.16 -3.48 -14.70
N GLY A 344 -34.32 -3.18 -15.99
CA GLY A 344 -35.31 -2.22 -16.48
C GLY A 344 -34.64 -0.92 -16.89
N SER A 345 -35.42 0.15 -16.98
CA SER A 345 -34.97 1.47 -17.38
C SER A 345 -35.04 2.39 -16.14
N VAL A 346 -33.92 2.57 -15.44
CA VAL A 346 -33.84 3.25 -14.11
C VAL A 346 -32.92 4.48 -14.18
N ASN A 347 -33.30 5.60 -13.57
CA ASN A 347 -32.40 6.77 -13.50
C ASN A 347 -31.30 6.56 -12.42
N PRO A 348 -30.14 7.24 -12.51
CA PRO A 348 -29.02 7.02 -11.59
C PRO A 348 -29.34 7.26 -10.11
N GLY A 349 -30.20 8.24 -9.79
CA GLY A 349 -30.59 8.56 -8.42
C GLY A 349 -31.40 7.43 -7.77
N ALA A 350 -32.42 6.95 -8.46
CA ALA A 350 -33.23 5.81 -8.00
C ALA A 350 -32.41 4.52 -7.89
N LEU A 351 -31.41 4.34 -8.75
CA LEU A 351 -30.47 3.22 -8.68
C LEU A 351 -29.60 3.29 -7.42
N TYR A 352 -29.11 4.48 -7.05
CA TYR A 352 -28.36 4.70 -5.82
C TYR A 352 -29.21 4.49 -4.56
N GLU A 353 -30.45 4.99 -4.55
CA GLU A 353 -31.41 4.78 -3.45
C GLU A 353 -31.67 3.28 -3.25
N SER A 354 -31.99 2.56 -4.33
CA SER A 354 -32.23 1.11 -4.30
C SER A 354 -31.00 0.33 -3.82
N TYR A 355 -29.80 0.75 -4.21
CA TYR A 355 -28.55 0.15 -3.76
C TYR A 355 -28.33 0.40 -2.25
N SER A 356 -28.56 1.64 -1.80
CA SER A 356 -28.37 2.05 -0.40
C SER A 356 -29.35 1.33 0.52
N GLU A 357 -30.63 1.21 0.14
CA GLU A 357 -31.64 0.44 0.88
C GLU A 357 -31.29 -1.04 0.96
N TRP A 358 -30.74 -1.62 -0.13
CA TRP A 358 -30.25 -2.99 -0.09
C TRP A 358 -29.05 -3.14 0.84
N ALA A 359 -28.04 -2.27 0.73
CA ALA A 359 -26.84 -2.32 1.56
C ALA A 359 -27.19 -2.22 3.06
N ALA A 360 -28.12 -1.34 3.42
CA ALA A 360 -28.61 -1.21 4.79
C ALA A 360 -29.32 -2.47 5.31
N ARG A 361 -30.09 -3.17 4.47
CA ARG A 361 -30.72 -4.44 4.84
C ARG A 361 -29.73 -5.58 5.04
N GLU A 362 -28.60 -5.55 4.33
CA GLU A 362 -27.52 -6.53 4.45
C GLU A 362 -26.48 -6.15 5.52
N ASP A 363 -26.72 -5.08 6.30
CA ASP A 363 -25.79 -4.55 7.32
C ASP A 363 -24.39 -4.23 6.74
N LEU A 364 -24.36 -3.72 5.51
CA LEU A 364 -23.13 -3.31 4.84
C LEU A 364 -22.85 -1.81 5.10
N PRO A 365 -21.56 -1.40 5.14
CA PRO A 365 -21.21 0.01 5.24
C PRO A 365 -21.85 0.84 4.12
N PRO A 366 -22.29 2.08 4.40
CA PRO A 366 -22.84 2.95 3.38
C PRO A 366 -21.77 3.29 2.34
N VAL A 367 -22.18 3.32 1.08
CA VAL A 367 -21.33 3.70 -0.05
C VAL A 367 -21.52 5.18 -0.33
N ASP A 368 -20.41 5.91 -0.47
CA ASP A 368 -20.44 7.32 -0.87
C ASP A 368 -20.99 7.50 -2.30
N LEU A 369 -21.80 8.54 -2.50
CA LEU A 369 -22.42 8.83 -3.80
C LEU A 369 -21.38 9.05 -4.91
N ALA A 370 -20.25 9.68 -4.63
CA ALA A 370 -19.22 9.91 -5.65
C ALA A 370 -18.57 8.59 -6.09
N ASN A 371 -18.33 7.66 -5.15
CA ASN A 371 -17.87 6.31 -5.47
C ASN A 371 -18.89 5.56 -6.32
N PHE A 372 -20.17 5.62 -5.93
CA PHE A 372 -21.26 4.98 -6.66
C PHE A 372 -21.39 5.50 -8.09
N ILE A 373 -21.44 6.82 -8.28
CA ILE A 373 -21.54 7.42 -9.61
C ILE A 373 -20.29 7.13 -10.45
N GLY A 374 -19.11 7.12 -9.84
CA GLY A 374 -17.88 6.70 -10.50
C GLY A 374 -17.96 5.26 -11.04
N VAL A 375 -18.54 4.35 -10.26
CA VAL A 375 -18.77 2.95 -10.69
C VAL A 375 -19.82 2.87 -11.79
N VAL A 376 -20.92 3.62 -11.71
CA VAL A 376 -21.92 3.63 -12.79
C VAL A 376 -21.32 4.17 -14.09
N ALA A 377 -20.51 5.23 -14.01
CA ALA A 377 -19.78 5.77 -15.18
C ALA A 377 -18.84 4.72 -15.80
N LEU A 378 -18.09 4.00 -14.96
CA LEU A 378 -17.22 2.91 -15.39
C LEU A 378 -18.01 1.79 -16.11
N LEU A 379 -19.13 1.37 -15.53
CA LEU A 379 -19.98 0.34 -16.13
C LEU A 379 -20.61 0.80 -17.46
N ILE A 380 -20.86 2.10 -17.63
CA ILE A 380 -21.28 2.66 -18.92
C ILE A 380 -20.14 2.63 -19.94
N ALA A 381 -18.95 3.06 -19.54
CA ALA A 381 -17.76 3.03 -20.39
C ALA A 381 -17.42 1.60 -20.86
N ASP A 382 -17.63 0.61 -19.99
CA ASP A 382 -17.44 -0.81 -20.30
C ASP A 382 -18.61 -1.45 -21.08
N GLY A 383 -19.68 -0.69 -21.38
CA GLY A 383 -20.87 -1.20 -22.08
C GLY A 383 -21.74 -2.17 -21.26
N VAL A 384 -21.45 -2.34 -19.97
CA VAL A 384 -22.27 -3.11 -19.03
C VAL A 384 -23.61 -2.41 -18.81
N LEU A 385 -23.59 -1.09 -18.63
CA LEU A 385 -24.78 -0.26 -18.60
C LEU A 385 -24.83 0.58 -19.88
N VAL A 386 -26.03 0.78 -20.42
CA VAL A 386 -26.22 1.60 -21.62
C VAL A 386 -27.26 2.67 -21.32
N PRO A 387 -27.00 3.95 -21.62
CA PRO A 387 -28.02 4.98 -21.58
C PRO A 387 -29.16 4.61 -22.55
N GLY A 388 -30.39 4.63 -22.06
CA GLY A 388 -31.59 4.49 -22.88
C GLY A 388 -31.68 5.67 -23.83
N ARG A 389 -31.99 5.41 -25.11
CA ARG A 389 -32.40 6.49 -26.01
C ARG A 389 -33.68 7.09 -25.45
N GLY A 390 -33.70 8.41 -25.25
CA GLY A 390 -34.93 9.13 -24.89
C GLY A 390 -36.03 8.73 -25.88
N ALA A 391 -37.21 8.42 -25.35
CA ALA A 391 -38.41 8.29 -26.15
C ALA A 391 -38.87 9.67 -26.59
#